data_AF-A0A8J3A135-F1
#
_entry.id   AF-A0A8J3A135-F1
#
_cell.length_a   1.000
_cell.length_b   1.000
_cell.length_c   1.000
_cell.angle_alpha   90.00
_cell.angle_beta   90.00
_cell.angle_gamma   90.00
#
_symmetry.space_group_name_H-M   'P 1'
#
loop_
_entity.id
_entity.type
_entity.pdbx_description
1 polymer ?
#
loop_
_entity_poly.entity_id
_entity_poly.type
_entity_poly.pdbx_seq_one_letter_code
_entity_poly.pdbx_strand_id
1 'polypeptide(L)'
;MTDKILKCAVYTRKSTEDGLEQEFNSLHAQREACEAYIKSQASEGWVLMDRAFDDGGFSGGNLDRPALKELMGLVETGKVNVIVVYKIDRLTRSLADFARLVEVLDRHGASFVSVTQQFNTTTSMGRLTLNVLLSFAQFEREVTSERIRDKVAASKRRGIWMGGFPPLGYDIGDRKLIVNEEEADRVRTIFRLAPEAASLADLKQQLDARRIHGKRWTGQSGKVIGGKPIARVSLGRMLRNPVYIGKIRQGGQLHEGEHKPILSEEDWTAVQVWLDNNGQKRRTTKRSPSDALLDGLVFDDADNRMPPTYAQKGIATYHYYTSTPLIRASAEKAGSINRISSVRLDDEVLSGLDEAKICPPGTTPKDLIASIAKIVLHPAEIEIRLKDHETGPSVLRIETDLTSIKNASRLIQYGGSNQRDEYLIRSVVQAFDWRRQLEQGKQASVPALARQKSMSERYVAKILRLAFLAPDIVEAILDGRQPSDLSLSKLNKIAPTGDWNQQRKALGFFKAA
;
A
#
# COMPACT_ATOMS: atom_id res chain seq x y z
N MET A 1 41.40 39.08 15.37
CA MET A 1 39.98 38.72 15.58
C MET A 1 39.19 39.55 14.59
N THR A 2 38.45 38.91 13.69
CA THR A 2 37.69 39.62 12.65
C THR A 2 36.61 40.48 13.30
N ASP A 3 36.68 41.81 13.12
CA ASP A 3 35.66 42.79 13.52
C ASP A 3 34.35 42.46 12.81
N LYS A 4 33.53 41.62 13.42
CA LYS A 4 32.23 41.22 12.90
C LYS A 4 31.21 42.25 13.38
N ILE A 5 30.78 43.14 12.48
CA ILE A 5 29.71 44.08 12.75
C ILE A 5 28.40 43.32 12.97
N LEU A 6 27.79 43.47 14.15
CA LEU A 6 26.51 42.87 14.51
C LEU A 6 25.41 43.92 14.41
N LYS A 7 24.46 43.72 13.49
CA LYS A 7 23.33 44.64 13.32
C LYS A 7 22.25 44.35 14.35
N CYS A 8 21.98 45.34 15.20
CA CYS A 8 21.06 45.26 16.33
C CYS A 8 19.74 45.96 15.99
N ALA A 9 18.63 45.25 16.10
CA ALA A 9 17.30 45.80 15.99
C ALA A 9 16.63 45.87 17.36
N VAL A 10 16.01 47.00 17.66
CA VAL A 10 15.23 47.20 18.89
C VAL A 10 13.77 46.91 18.59
N TYR A 11 13.16 46.04 19.39
CA TYR A 11 11.73 45.74 19.31
C TYR A 11 11.02 46.22 20.57
N THR A 12 9.97 47.03 20.40
CA THR A 12 9.17 47.54 21.51
C THR A 12 7.69 47.18 21.35
N ARG A 13 7.00 47.04 22.49
CA ARG A 13 5.56 46.71 22.51
C ARG A 13 4.84 47.43 23.63
N LYS A 14 3.62 47.88 23.36
CA LYS A 14 2.67 48.40 24.36
C LYS A 14 1.34 47.63 24.25
N SER A 15 0.94 46.97 25.33
CA SER A 15 -0.36 46.28 25.42
C SER A 15 -1.47 47.31 25.65
N THR A 16 -2.68 47.05 25.15
CA THR A 16 -3.89 47.83 25.48
C THR A 16 -4.38 47.61 26.92
N GLU A 17 -3.95 46.53 27.58
CA GLU A 17 -4.33 46.19 28.97
C GLU A 17 -3.53 46.90 30.06
N ASP A 18 -2.31 47.38 29.74
CA ASP A 18 -1.46 48.09 30.71
C ASP A 18 -1.82 49.58 30.62
N GLY A 19 -2.57 50.07 31.62
CA GLY A 19 -3.15 51.41 31.70
C GLY A 19 -2.26 52.53 31.12
N LEU A 20 -2.91 53.46 30.42
CA LEU A 20 -2.31 54.48 29.57
C LEU A 20 -1.40 55.52 30.28
N GLU A 21 -1.12 55.42 31.58
CA GLU A 21 -0.49 56.50 32.37
C GLU A 21 0.65 56.03 33.31
N GLN A 22 1.65 55.32 32.78
CA GLN A 22 2.96 55.25 33.46
C GLN A 22 4.05 55.68 32.47
N GLU A 23 4.65 56.85 32.70
CA GLU A 23 5.75 57.42 31.89
C GLU A 23 6.92 56.43 31.70
N PHE A 24 7.11 55.51 32.66
CA PHE A 24 8.15 54.47 32.66
C PHE A 24 7.89 53.26 31.74
N ASN A 25 6.68 53.09 31.18
CA ASN A 25 6.33 51.98 30.27
C ASN A 25 6.03 52.44 28.83
N SER A 26 6.43 53.66 28.48
CA SER A 26 6.31 54.17 27.11
C SER A 26 7.20 53.38 26.13
N LEU A 27 6.79 53.31 24.85
CA LEU A 27 7.61 52.71 23.79
C LEU A 27 8.97 53.43 23.68
N HIS A 28 8.96 54.75 23.94
CA HIS A 28 10.15 55.59 23.93
C HIS A 28 11.15 55.21 25.03
N ALA A 29 10.70 55.07 26.29
CA ALA A 29 11.57 54.67 27.40
C ALA A 29 12.16 53.25 27.20
N GLN A 30 11.36 52.32 26.67
CA GLN A 30 11.85 50.98 26.31
C GLN A 30 12.95 51.04 25.26
N ARG A 31 12.74 51.86 24.23
CA ARG A 31 13.70 52.04 23.14
C ARG A 31 14.98 52.68 23.64
N GLU A 32 14.89 53.77 24.39
CA GLU A 32 16.04 54.48 24.96
C GLU A 32 16.92 53.54 25.80
N ALA A 33 16.31 52.71 26.65
CA ALA A 33 17.03 51.71 27.43
C ALA A 33 17.74 50.66 26.55
N CYS A 34 17.11 50.22 25.47
CA CYS A 34 17.73 49.29 24.52
C CYS A 34 18.87 49.94 23.72
N GLU A 35 18.70 51.20 23.29
CA GLU A 35 19.73 51.95 22.58
C GLU A 35 20.95 52.21 23.48
N ALA A 36 20.73 52.60 24.73
CA ALA A 36 21.78 52.76 25.72
C ALA A 36 22.54 51.44 25.94
N TYR A 37 21.82 50.31 26.01
CA TYR A 37 22.44 48.99 26.11
C TYR A 37 23.28 48.66 24.88
N ILE A 38 22.75 48.86 23.65
CA ILE A 38 23.51 48.60 22.41
C ILE A 38 24.78 49.46 22.35
N LYS A 39 24.68 50.75 22.73
CA LYS A 39 25.84 51.66 22.82
C LYS A 39 26.88 51.16 23.81
N SER A 40 26.46 50.59 24.95
CA SER A 40 27.39 49.98 25.93
C SER A 40 28.14 48.76 25.39
N GLN A 41 27.59 48.07 24.39
CA GLN A 41 28.17 46.90 23.75
C GLN A 41 28.90 47.23 22.43
N ALA A 42 29.18 48.52 22.15
CA ALA A 42 29.85 48.94 20.93
C ALA A 42 31.24 48.29 20.75
N SER A 43 31.94 47.98 21.85
CA SER A 43 33.22 47.25 21.83
C SER A 43 33.11 45.81 21.32
N GLU A 44 31.91 45.22 21.33
CA GLU A 44 31.64 43.90 20.74
C GLU A 44 31.19 43.99 19.26
N GLY A 45 31.26 45.18 18.65
CA GLY A 45 30.89 45.41 17.24
C GLY A 45 29.40 45.60 16.99
N TRP A 46 28.61 45.92 18.03
CA TRP A 46 27.16 46.11 17.93
C TRP A 46 26.82 47.47 17.32
N VAL A 47 25.97 47.45 16.29
CA VAL A 47 25.52 48.66 15.58
C VAL A 47 23.99 48.70 15.57
N LEU A 48 23.43 49.76 16.14
CA LEU A 48 21.99 50.01 16.14
C LEU A 48 21.50 50.26 14.70
N MET A 49 20.39 49.62 14.34
CA MET A 49 19.65 49.97 13.14
C MET A 49 18.72 51.16 13.38
N ASP A 50 18.71 52.13 12.46
CA ASP A 50 17.84 53.31 12.54
C ASP A 50 16.35 52.96 12.54
N ARG A 51 15.99 51.83 11.94
CA ARG A 51 14.60 51.41 11.78
C ARG A 51 13.95 50.99 13.10
N ALA A 52 12.76 51.51 13.36
CA ALA A 52 11.93 51.17 14.50
C ALA A 52 11.01 49.97 14.24
N PHE A 53 10.92 49.06 15.21
CA PHE A 53 9.99 47.92 15.21
C PHE A 53 9.09 48.00 16.44
N ASP A 54 8.00 48.76 16.30
CA ASP A 54 7.13 49.10 17.42
C ASP A 54 5.72 48.55 17.18
N ASP A 55 5.26 47.62 18.03
CA ASP A 55 3.90 47.10 18.00
C ASP A 55 3.07 47.74 19.16
N GLY A 56 2.41 48.86 18.86
CA GLY A 56 1.47 49.51 19.76
C GLY A 56 0.06 48.90 19.67
N GLY A 57 -0.55 48.54 20.81
CA GLY A 57 -1.92 48.04 20.88
C GLY A 57 -2.08 46.54 20.64
N PHE A 58 -0.99 45.78 20.59
CA PHE A 58 -0.99 44.33 20.38
C PHE A 58 -0.76 43.53 21.67
N SER A 59 -1.52 42.46 21.84
CA SER A 59 -1.38 41.54 22.99
C SER A 59 -0.12 40.68 22.90
N GLY A 60 0.49 40.43 24.06
CA GLY A 60 1.63 39.54 24.25
C GLY A 60 1.35 38.05 23.99
N GLY A 61 0.07 37.66 23.77
CA GLY A 61 -0.38 36.27 23.67
C GLY A 61 -0.35 35.63 22.28
N ASN A 62 -0.07 36.39 21.21
CA ASN A 62 0.05 35.86 19.85
C ASN A 62 1.24 36.50 19.12
N LEU A 63 1.87 35.76 18.20
CA LEU A 63 2.99 36.17 17.35
C LEU A 63 2.55 36.85 16.04
N ASP A 64 1.25 36.89 15.74
CA ASP A 64 0.72 37.55 14.56
C ASP A 64 0.69 39.07 14.74
N ARG A 65 1.87 39.71 14.57
CA ARG A 65 2.03 41.15 14.73
C ARG A 65 2.84 41.75 13.58
N PRO A 66 2.48 42.94 13.06
CA PRO A 66 3.12 43.52 11.89
C PRO A 66 4.62 43.80 12.08
N ALA A 67 5.02 44.48 13.14
CA ALA A 67 6.43 44.86 13.33
C ALA A 67 7.31 43.65 13.68
N LEU A 68 6.78 42.73 14.49
CA LEU A 68 7.47 41.47 14.78
C LEU A 68 7.67 40.60 13.53
N LYS A 69 6.64 40.45 12.68
CA LYS A 69 6.77 39.69 11.43
C LYS A 69 7.80 40.29 10.48
N GLU A 70 7.80 41.61 10.37
CA GLU A 70 8.79 42.32 9.57
C GLU A 70 10.20 42.10 10.09
N LEU A 71 10.39 42.22 11.42
CA LEU A 71 11.67 41.97 12.08
C LEU A 71 12.17 40.54 11.81
N MET A 72 11.30 39.54 11.92
CA MET A 72 11.66 38.15 11.64
C MET A 72 12.07 37.94 10.17
N GLY A 73 11.39 38.58 9.21
CA GLY A 73 11.80 38.54 7.79
C GLY A 73 13.18 39.17 7.55
N LEU A 74 13.55 40.19 8.33
CA LEU A 74 14.90 40.77 8.26
C LEU A 74 15.97 39.87 8.88
N VAL A 75 15.63 39.07 9.89
CA VAL A 75 16.51 38.02 10.43
C VAL A 75 16.70 36.91 9.40
N GLU A 76 15.63 36.44 8.76
CA GLU A 76 15.71 35.39 7.73
C GLU A 76 16.59 35.79 6.54
N THR A 77 16.58 37.07 6.19
CA THR A 77 17.45 37.64 5.13
C THR A 77 18.85 38.02 5.61
N GLY A 78 19.19 37.76 6.88
CA GLY A 78 20.51 38.05 7.47
C GLY A 78 20.81 39.54 7.66
N LYS A 79 19.81 40.42 7.54
CA LYS A 79 19.97 41.88 7.72
C LYS A 79 20.00 42.29 9.19
N VAL A 80 19.47 41.46 10.08
CA VAL A 80 19.48 41.63 11.54
C VAL A 80 20.21 40.46 12.17
N ASN A 81 21.16 40.74 13.06
CA ASN A 81 21.92 39.71 13.78
C ASN A 81 21.56 39.64 15.26
N VAL A 82 21.08 40.73 15.87
CA VAL A 82 20.72 40.77 17.28
C VAL A 82 19.39 41.48 17.46
N ILE A 83 18.44 40.85 18.15
CA ILE A 83 17.20 41.48 18.58
C ILE A 83 17.33 41.87 20.04
N VAL A 84 17.09 43.14 20.35
CA VAL A 84 17.17 43.70 21.70
C VAL A 84 15.78 44.14 22.15
N VAL A 85 15.38 43.70 23.34
CA VAL A 85 14.10 44.07 23.97
C VAL A 85 14.32 44.49 25.42
N TYR A 86 13.42 45.31 25.95
CA TYR A 86 13.48 45.75 27.34
C TYR A 86 13.25 44.58 28.33
N LYS A 87 12.22 43.76 28.07
CA LYS A 87 11.82 42.57 28.84
C LYS A 87 11.29 41.47 27.91
N ILE A 88 11.37 40.21 28.30
CA ILE A 88 10.92 39.06 27.48
C ILE A 88 9.40 39.13 27.20
N ASP A 89 8.61 39.61 28.17
CA ASP A 89 7.16 39.79 28.05
C ASP A 89 6.74 40.81 26.96
N ARG A 90 7.67 41.64 26.50
CA ARG A 90 7.46 42.52 25.35
C ARG A 90 7.38 41.71 24.06
N LEU A 91 8.16 40.65 23.95
CA LEU A 91 8.15 39.73 22.81
C LEU A 91 6.97 38.75 22.89
N THR A 92 6.86 38.01 24.00
CA THR A 92 5.78 37.03 24.19
C THR A 92 5.55 36.68 25.65
N ARG A 93 4.29 36.41 26.02
CA ARG A 93 3.90 35.85 27.33
C ARG A 93 3.85 34.31 27.32
N SER A 94 3.94 33.68 26.14
CA SER A 94 3.92 32.22 25.97
C SER A 94 5.34 31.67 25.85
N LEU A 95 5.70 30.75 26.75
CA LEU A 95 6.99 30.07 26.73
C LEU A 95 7.19 29.25 25.45
N ALA A 96 6.12 28.60 24.98
CA ALA A 96 6.15 27.83 23.73
C ALA A 96 6.37 28.71 22.50
N ASP A 97 5.88 29.95 22.52
CA ASP A 97 6.07 30.90 21.43
C ASP A 97 7.48 31.49 21.46
N PHE A 98 7.99 31.74 22.66
CA PHE A 98 9.38 32.16 22.88
C PHE A 98 10.35 31.10 22.34
N ALA A 99 10.10 29.84 22.66
CA ALA A 99 10.86 28.70 22.18
C ALA A 99 10.98 28.66 20.66
N ARG A 100 9.85 28.83 19.96
CA ARG A 100 9.82 28.84 18.49
C ARG A 100 10.58 30.03 17.90
N LEU A 101 10.44 31.21 18.50
CA LEU A 101 11.17 32.39 18.05
C LEU A 101 12.68 32.17 18.14
N VAL A 102 13.16 31.67 19.27
CA VAL A 102 14.60 31.42 19.46
C VAL A 102 15.12 30.39 18.46
N GLU A 103 14.40 29.29 18.24
CA GLU A 103 14.81 28.26 17.28
C GLU A 103 14.99 28.86 15.87
N VAL A 104 14.10 29.77 15.48
CA VAL A 104 14.23 30.51 14.21
C VAL A 104 15.48 31.40 14.24
N LEU A 105 15.71 32.15 15.32
CA LEU A 105 16.90 33.00 15.43
C LEU A 105 18.20 32.20 15.33
N ASP A 106 18.32 31.07 16.05
CA ASP A 106 19.54 30.25 16.05
C ASP A 106 19.80 29.61 14.68
N ARG A 107 18.73 29.17 13.97
CA ARG A 107 18.83 28.66 12.59
C ARG A 107 19.42 29.69 11.62
N HIS A 108 19.13 30.98 11.85
CA HIS A 108 19.63 32.08 11.01
C HIS A 108 20.88 32.75 11.60
N GLY A 109 21.48 32.19 12.66
CA GLY A 109 22.67 32.73 13.31
C GLY A 109 22.44 34.11 13.97
N ALA A 110 21.20 34.42 14.32
CA ALA A 110 20.82 35.62 15.04
C ALA A 110 20.66 35.34 16.55
N SER A 111 20.85 36.38 17.36
CA SER A 111 20.78 36.32 18.81
C SER A 111 19.68 37.22 19.35
N PHE A 112 19.21 36.89 20.55
CA PHE A 112 18.22 37.62 21.32
C PHE A 112 18.78 38.08 22.67
N VAL A 113 18.40 39.30 23.07
CA VAL A 113 18.88 39.95 24.29
C VAL A 113 17.75 40.70 24.99
N SER A 114 17.64 40.48 26.30
CA SER A 114 16.73 41.21 27.19
C SER A 114 17.53 42.12 28.13
N VAL A 115 17.29 43.43 28.06
CA VAL A 115 18.06 44.45 28.79
C VAL A 115 17.93 44.30 30.31
N THR A 116 16.71 44.06 30.82
CA THR A 116 16.47 44.05 32.28
C THR A 116 16.60 42.68 32.94
N GLN A 117 16.61 41.59 32.17
CA GLN A 117 16.53 40.22 32.72
C GLN A 117 17.83 39.41 32.59
N GLN A 118 18.97 40.04 32.27
CA GLN A 118 20.28 39.38 32.05
C GLN A 118 20.20 38.12 31.16
N PHE A 119 19.25 38.08 30.22
CA PHE A 119 19.13 36.99 29.26
C PHE A 119 19.85 37.39 27.98
N ASN A 120 21.01 36.77 27.76
CA ASN A 120 21.81 36.99 26.57
C ASN A 120 22.19 35.66 25.89
N THR A 121 21.55 35.38 24.75
CA THR A 121 21.79 34.17 23.96
C THR A 121 23.09 34.19 23.17
N THR A 122 23.85 35.29 23.19
CA THR A 122 25.23 35.32 22.68
C THR A 122 26.21 34.58 23.60
N THR A 123 25.83 34.37 24.87
CA THR A 123 26.69 33.73 25.87
C THR A 123 26.36 32.24 26.05
N SER A 124 27.37 31.43 26.38
CA SER A 124 27.19 29.98 26.64
C SER A 124 26.22 29.71 27.79
N MET A 125 26.23 30.55 28.83
CA MET A 125 25.32 30.45 29.97
C MET A 125 23.87 30.79 29.57
N GLY A 126 23.67 31.84 28.77
CA GLY A 126 22.34 32.19 28.27
C GLY A 126 21.75 31.13 27.34
N ARG A 127 22.59 30.47 26.52
CA ARG A 127 22.18 29.29 25.71
C ARG A 127 21.76 28.10 26.58
N LEU A 128 22.44 27.85 27.71
CA LEU A 128 22.05 26.79 28.65
C LEU A 128 20.68 27.06 29.29
N THR A 129 20.47 28.26 29.83
CA THR A 129 19.17 28.62 30.44
C THR A 129 18.04 28.53 29.43
N LEU A 130 18.32 28.84 28.17
CA LEU A 130 17.37 28.71 27.08
C LEU A 130 16.98 27.26 26.82
N ASN A 131 17.94 26.34 26.73
CA ASN A 131 17.65 24.92 26.53
C ASN A 131 16.78 24.34 27.65
N VAL A 132 16.97 24.81 28.88
CA VAL A 132 16.10 24.44 30.02
C VAL A 132 14.66 24.96 29.79
N LEU A 133 14.50 26.23 29.41
CA LEU A 133 13.19 26.82 29.10
C LEU A 133 12.49 26.12 27.91
N LEU A 134 13.25 25.74 26.88
CA LEU A 134 12.76 24.94 25.75
C LEU A 134 12.25 23.58 26.21
N SER A 135 12.99 22.92 27.12
CA SER A 135 12.64 21.60 27.66
C SER A 135 11.31 21.66 28.44
N PHE A 136 11.07 22.73 29.19
CA PHE A 136 9.79 22.97 29.87
C PHE A 136 8.64 23.23 28.88
N ALA A 137 8.87 24.02 27.83
CA ALA A 137 7.85 24.25 26.80
C ALA A 137 7.46 22.95 26.07
N GLN A 138 8.45 22.09 25.80
CA GLN A 138 8.23 20.78 25.22
C GLN A 138 7.46 19.87 26.18
N PHE A 139 7.87 19.83 27.45
CA PHE A 139 7.18 19.07 28.50
C PHE A 139 5.71 19.51 28.64
N GLU A 140 5.43 20.81 28.68
CA GLU A 140 4.06 21.33 28.77
C GLU A 140 3.20 20.92 27.56
N ARG A 141 3.78 20.92 26.35
CA ARG A 141 3.12 20.45 25.11
C ARG A 141 2.79 18.96 25.17
N GLU A 142 3.71 18.15 25.69
CA GLU A 142 3.53 16.70 25.84
C GLU A 142 2.47 16.38 26.91
N VAL A 143 2.53 17.01 28.07
CA VAL A 143 1.56 16.86 29.18
C VAL A 143 0.16 17.34 28.78
N THR A 144 0.06 18.43 28.03
CA THR A 144 -1.24 18.92 27.53
C THR A 144 -1.85 17.95 26.52
N SER A 145 -1.03 17.39 25.63
CA SER A 145 -1.47 16.40 24.64
C SER A 145 -1.93 15.10 25.32
N GLU A 146 -1.25 14.68 26.38
CA GLU A 146 -1.64 13.55 27.23
C GLU A 146 -2.98 13.80 27.93
N ARG A 147 -3.15 14.95 28.60
CA ARG A 147 -4.42 15.32 29.25
C ARG A 147 -5.58 15.46 28.27
N ILE A 148 -5.36 15.94 27.05
CA ILE A 148 -6.39 15.99 26.02
C ILE A 148 -6.77 14.57 25.59
N ARG A 149 -5.80 13.68 25.37
CA ARG A 149 -6.08 12.26 25.07
C ARG A 149 -6.85 11.59 26.19
N ASP A 150 -6.53 11.86 27.44
CA ASP A 150 -7.24 11.31 28.61
C ASP A 150 -8.66 11.87 28.75
N LYS A 151 -8.86 13.17 28.49
CA LYS A 151 -10.21 13.76 28.46
C LYS A 151 -11.05 13.24 27.30
N VAL A 152 -10.45 13.04 26.13
CA VAL A 152 -11.09 12.44 24.95
C VAL A 152 -11.45 10.98 25.25
N ALA A 153 -10.53 10.24 25.86
CA ALA A 153 -10.73 8.87 26.31
C ALA A 153 -11.86 8.77 27.34
N ALA A 154 -11.86 9.63 28.35
CA ALA A 154 -12.89 9.69 29.38
C ALA A 154 -14.26 10.11 28.80
N SER A 155 -14.29 11.03 27.83
CA SER A 155 -15.52 11.46 27.16
C SER A 155 -16.09 10.37 26.26
N LYS A 156 -15.24 9.58 25.58
CA LYS A 156 -15.66 8.38 24.85
C LYS A 156 -16.24 7.31 25.76
N ARG A 157 -15.67 7.11 26.97
CA ARG A 157 -16.26 6.22 27.99
C ARG A 157 -17.63 6.68 28.47
N ARG A 158 -17.91 7.99 28.41
CA ARG A 158 -19.24 8.57 28.68
C ARG A 158 -20.12 8.61 27.43
N GLY A 159 -19.80 7.87 26.36
CA GLY A 159 -20.62 7.81 25.15
C GLY A 159 -20.74 9.11 24.35
N ILE A 160 -19.94 10.13 24.65
CA ILE A 160 -19.99 11.43 23.96
C ILE A 160 -19.27 11.30 22.62
N TRP A 161 -19.93 11.72 21.54
CA TRP A 161 -19.36 11.74 20.20
C TRP A 161 -18.35 12.88 20.07
N MET A 162 -17.07 12.52 19.96
CA MET A 162 -15.94 13.46 19.97
C MET A 162 -15.71 14.19 18.64
N GLY A 163 -16.66 14.12 17.71
CA GLY A 163 -16.64 14.83 16.43
C GLY A 163 -16.21 13.95 15.25
N GLY A 164 -16.24 14.55 14.05
CA GLY A 164 -15.99 13.88 12.78
C GLY A 164 -17.26 13.45 12.05
N PHE A 165 -17.08 12.73 10.94
CA PHE A 165 -18.17 12.27 10.07
C PHE A 165 -18.99 11.19 10.81
N PRO A 166 -20.29 11.42 11.07
CA PRO A 166 -21.13 10.47 11.79
C PRO A 166 -21.34 9.18 10.97
N PRO A 167 -21.47 8.01 11.62
CA PRO A 167 -21.84 6.77 10.94
C PRO A 167 -23.22 6.90 10.27
N LEU A 168 -23.41 6.19 9.15
CA LEU A 168 -24.74 6.06 8.52
C LEU A 168 -25.74 5.52 9.55
N GLY A 169 -26.95 6.08 9.63
CA GLY A 169 -27.92 5.66 10.66
C GLY A 169 -28.02 6.61 11.85
N TYR A 170 -27.03 7.49 12.02
CA TYR A 170 -26.96 8.41 13.14
C TYR A 170 -26.75 9.86 12.69
N ASP A 171 -27.39 10.79 13.37
CA ASP A 171 -27.12 12.22 13.34
C ASP A 171 -26.47 12.69 14.65
N ILE A 172 -25.86 13.87 14.61
CA ILE A 172 -25.21 14.46 15.77
C ILE A 172 -26.16 15.48 16.40
N GLY A 173 -26.65 15.19 17.60
CA GLY A 173 -27.39 16.15 18.43
C GLY A 173 -26.79 16.20 19.83
N ASP A 174 -26.57 17.41 20.37
CA ASP A 174 -25.95 17.65 21.69
C ASP A 174 -24.66 16.85 21.96
N ARG A 175 -23.82 16.71 20.92
CA ARG A 175 -22.57 15.92 20.96
C ARG A 175 -22.79 14.42 21.24
N LYS A 176 -23.99 13.92 20.99
CA LYS A 176 -24.37 12.49 21.04
C LYS A 176 -24.83 12.03 19.67
N LEU A 177 -24.78 10.71 19.45
CA LEU A 177 -25.36 10.09 18.26
C LEU A 177 -26.85 9.84 18.51
N ILE A 178 -27.69 10.47 17.70
CA ILE A 178 -29.15 10.29 17.71
C ILE A 178 -29.51 9.43 16.49
N VAL A 179 -30.38 8.46 16.67
CA VAL A 179 -30.82 7.58 15.56
C VAL A 179 -31.62 8.41 14.56
N ASN A 180 -31.26 8.30 13.29
CA ASN A 180 -32.07 8.78 12.18
C ASN A 180 -32.76 7.58 11.56
N GLU A 181 -34.07 7.45 11.75
CA GLU A 181 -34.83 6.25 11.39
C GLU A 181 -34.74 5.90 9.88
N GLU A 182 -34.78 6.90 8.98
CA GLU A 182 -34.64 6.64 7.53
C GLU A 182 -33.25 6.07 7.17
N GLU A 183 -32.20 6.57 7.82
CA GLU A 183 -30.87 6.02 7.65
C GLU A 183 -30.71 4.67 8.35
N ALA A 184 -31.33 4.51 9.51
CA ALA A 184 -31.29 3.30 10.31
C ALA A 184 -31.94 2.13 9.58
N ASP A 185 -33.04 2.35 8.85
CA ASP A 185 -33.67 1.34 8.01
C ASP A 185 -32.74 0.87 6.88
N ARG A 186 -31.95 1.78 6.29
CA ARG A 186 -30.92 1.40 5.32
C ARG A 186 -29.83 0.55 5.97
N VAL A 187 -29.41 0.89 7.19
CA VAL A 187 -28.46 0.07 7.96
C VAL A 187 -29.04 -1.32 8.25
N ARG A 188 -30.27 -1.42 8.78
CA ARG A 188 -30.96 -2.69 9.03
C ARG A 188 -31.05 -3.54 7.77
N THR A 189 -31.37 -2.91 6.64
CA THR A 189 -31.41 -3.58 5.33
C THR A 189 -30.04 -4.12 4.92
N ILE A 190 -28.98 -3.31 5.05
CA ILE A 190 -27.60 -3.75 4.74
C ILE A 190 -27.19 -4.95 5.60
N PHE A 191 -27.48 -4.92 6.90
CA PHE A 191 -27.13 -6.01 7.81
C PHE A 191 -27.96 -7.28 7.60
N ARG A 192 -29.23 -7.16 7.20
CA ARG A 192 -30.09 -8.30 6.82
C ARG A 192 -29.59 -8.99 5.55
N LEU A 193 -29.17 -8.22 4.55
CA LEU A 193 -28.68 -8.75 3.27
C LEU A 193 -27.27 -9.35 3.36
N ALA A 194 -26.50 -8.97 4.37
CA ALA A 194 -25.10 -9.40 4.46
C ALA A 194 -24.97 -10.93 4.55
N PRO A 195 -25.67 -11.65 5.44
CA PRO A 195 -25.63 -13.12 5.50
C PRO A 195 -26.15 -13.82 4.23
N GLU A 196 -27.09 -13.20 3.53
CA GLU A 196 -27.67 -13.74 2.28
C GLU A 196 -26.70 -13.63 1.09
N ALA A 197 -25.76 -12.69 1.14
CA ALA A 197 -24.80 -12.47 0.06
C ALA A 197 -23.65 -13.49 0.08
N ALA A 198 -23.21 -13.90 -1.10
CA ALA A 198 -22.11 -14.85 -1.24
C ALA A 198 -20.75 -14.25 -0.85
N SER A 199 -20.58 -12.93 -0.98
CA SER A 199 -19.35 -12.22 -0.63
C SER A 199 -19.59 -10.72 -0.41
N LEU A 200 -18.59 -10.00 0.12
CA LEU A 200 -18.62 -8.53 0.20
C LEU A 200 -18.73 -7.84 -1.19
N ALA A 201 -18.26 -8.49 -2.25
CA ALA A 201 -18.38 -7.94 -3.61
C ALA A 201 -19.81 -8.10 -4.14
N ASP A 202 -20.40 -9.26 -3.90
CA ASP A 202 -21.80 -9.56 -4.22
C ASP A 202 -22.75 -8.66 -3.41
N LEU A 203 -22.53 -8.51 -2.10
CA LEU A 203 -23.27 -7.58 -1.26
C LEU A 203 -23.20 -6.15 -1.82
N LYS A 204 -22.00 -5.68 -2.20
CA LYS A 204 -21.87 -4.36 -2.83
C LYS A 204 -22.72 -4.25 -4.11
N GLN A 205 -22.67 -5.25 -4.98
CA GLN A 205 -23.43 -5.26 -6.23
C GLN A 205 -24.95 -5.20 -5.97
N GLN A 206 -25.44 -5.95 -4.98
CA GLN A 206 -26.83 -5.91 -4.55
C GLN A 206 -27.23 -4.53 -3.99
N LEU A 207 -26.36 -3.88 -3.22
CA LEU A 207 -26.59 -2.53 -2.70
C LEU A 207 -26.61 -1.47 -3.81
N ASP A 208 -25.69 -1.58 -4.78
CA ASP A 208 -25.63 -0.68 -5.93
C ASP A 208 -26.89 -0.84 -6.81
N ALA A 209 -27.37 -2.07 -7.03
CA ALA A 209 -28.60 -2.34 -7.77
C ALA A 209 -29.85 -1.74 -7.08
N ARG A 210 -29.87 -1.72 -5.75
CA ARG A 210 -30.93 -1.11 -4.93
C ARG A 210 -30.75 0.39 -4.69
N ARG A 211 -29.72 1.03 -5.27
CA ARG A 211 -29.37 2.45 -5.10
C ARG A 211 -29.18 2.86 -3.62
N ILE A 212 -28.66 1.94 -2.80
CA ILE A 212 -28.36 2.22 -1.39
C ILE A 212 -27.00 2.94 -1.32
N HIS A 213 -27.04 4.22 -0.95
CA HIS A 213 -25.85 5.07 -0.84
C HIS A 213 -25.41 5.29 0.61
N GLY A 214 -24.16 5.70 0.79
CA GLY A 214 -23.64 6.10 2.09
C GLY A 214 -24.22 7.44 2.57
N LYS A 215 -23.98 7.76 3.85
CA LYS A 215 -24.51 8.96 4.50
C LYS A 215 -24.15 10.22 3.71
N ARG A 216 -25.12 11.12 3.56
CA ARG A 216 -24.89 12.49 3.08
C ARG A 216 -24.95 13.40 4.29
N TRP A 217 -23.86 14.11 4.56
CA TRP A 217 -23.74 14.95 5.75
C TRP A 217 -23.19 16.32 5.37
N THR A 218 -23.80 17.36 5.95
CA THR A 218 -23.36 18.74 5.80
C THR A 218 -22.68 19.15 7.10
N GLY A 219 -21.39 19.45 7.03
CA GLY A 219 -20.64 19.89 8.21
C GLY A 219 -20.98 21.33 8.61
N GLN A 220 -20.49 21.77 9.78
CA GLN A 220 -20.70 23.13 10.30
C GLN A 220 -20.21 24.24 9.35
N SER A 221 -19.24 23.93 8.48
CA SER A 221 -18.73 24.84 7.45
C SER A 221 -19.59 24.92 6.18
N GLY A 222 -20.76 24.26 6.16
CA GLY A 222 -21.66 24.20 4.99
C GLY A 222 -21.20 23.24 3.89
N LYS A 223 -20.03 22.59 4.03
CA LYS A 223 -19.52 21.62 3.06
C LYS A 223 -20.30 20.31 3.13
N VAL A 224 -20.90 19.92 2.00
CA VAL A 224 -21.58 18.62 1.86
C VAL A 224 -20.55 17.53 1.56
N ILE A 225 -20.58 16.45 2.34
CA ILE A 225 -19.69 15.30 2.24
C ILE A 225 -20.55 14.02 2.16
N GLY A 226 -20.17 13.09 1.29
CA GLY A 226 -20.82 11.78 1.19
C GLY A 226 -21.92 11.70 0.13
N GLY A 227 -22.92 10.83 0.33
CA GLY A 227 -24.00 10.56 -0.62
C GLY A 227 -23.61 9.70 -1.83
N LYS A 228 -22.42 9.10 -1.83
CA LYS A 228 -21.92 8.23 -2.91
C LYS A 228 -22.24 6.75 -2.63
N PRO A 229 -22.21 5.88 -3.64
CA PRO A 229 -22.25 4.43 -3.44
C PRO A 229 -21.19 3.95 -2.45
N ILE A 230 -21.57 3.01 -1.58
CA ILE A 230 -20.68 2.53 -0.52
C ILE A 230 -19.55 1.71 -1.18
N ALA A 231 -18.30 2.11 -0.93
CA ALA A 231 -17.13 1.38 -1.40
C ALA A 231 -16.96 0.07 -0.62
N ARG A 232 -16.42 -0.98 -1.27
CA ARG A 232 -16.23 -2.31 -0.67
C ARG A 232 -15.46 -2.30 0.65
N VAL A 233 -14.41 -1.47 0.73
CA VAL A 233 -13.58 -1.33 1.94
C VAL A 233 -14.37 -0.66 3.06
N SER A 234 -15.13 0.40 2.74
CA SER A 234 -15.98 1.11 3.70
C SER A 234 -17.12 0.22 4.21
N LEU A 235 -17.70 -0.61 3.33
CA LEU A 235 -18.72 -1.58 3.71
C LEU A 235 -18.18 -2.61 4.72
N GLY A 236 -16.99 -3.16 4.47
CA GLY A 236 -16.35 -4.08 5.43
C GLY A 236 -16.03 -3.43 6.78
N ARG A 237 -15.62 -2.16 6.79
CA ARG A 237 -15.41 -1.39 8.03
C ARG A 237 -16.72 -1.10 8.75
N MET A 238 -17.78 -0.78 8.01
CA MET A 238 -19.11 -0.52 8.55
C MET A 238 -19.68 -1.76 9.26
N LEU A 239 -19.63 -2.93 8.60
CA LEU A 239 -20.17 -4.16 9.16
C LEU A 239 -19.44 -4.62 10.44
N ARG A 240 -18.17 -4.26 10.62
CA ARG A 240 -17.39 -4.55 11.85
C ARG A 240 -17.51 -3.48 12.93
N ASN A 241 -18.25 -2.40 12.68
CA ASN A 241 -18.33 -1.29 13.62
C ASN A 241 -19.33 -1.61 14.75
N PRO A 242 -18.91 -1.67 16.03
CA PRO A 242 -19.81 -1.96 17.15
C PRO A 242 -20.77 -0.81 17.49
N VAL A 243 -20.60 0.37 16.87
CA VAL A 243 -21.51 1.51 17.11
C VAL A 243 -22.97 1.15 16.83
N TYR A 244 -23.24 0.26 15.88
CA TYR A 244 -24.60 -0.15 15.55
C TYR A 244 -25.33 -0.96 16.62
N ILE A 245 -24.59 -1.58 17.55
CA ILE A 245 -25.11 -2.30 18.72
C ILE A 245 -25.01 -1.47 20.01
N GLY A 246 -24.83 -0.15 19.90
CA GLY A 246 -24.72 0.72 21.08
C GLY A 246 -23.32 0.78 21.70
N LYS A 247 -22.32 0.07 21.15
CA LYS A 247 -20.98 -0.05 21.76
C LYS A 247 -19.91 0.77 21.02
N ILE A 248 -18.93 1.31 21.73
CA ILE A 248 -17.82 2.10 21.18
C ILE A 248 -16.49 1.38 21.45
N ARG A 249 -15.62 1.28 20.43
CA ARG A 249 -14.30 0.66 20.55
C ARG A 249 -13.22 1.66 20.97
N GLN A 250 -12.50 1.37 22.04
CA GLN A 250 -11.39 2.18 22.53
C GLN A 250 -10.26 1.30 23.06
N GLY A 251 -9.02 1.52 22.59
CA GLY A 251 -7.84 0.80 23.11
C GLY A 251 -7.93 -0.74 23.00
N GLY A 252 -8.75 -1.27 22.08
CA GLY A 252 -9.01 -2.70 21.94
C GLY A 252 -10.23 -3.20 22.72
N GLN A 253 -10.72 -2.47 23.72
CA GLN A 253 -11.90 -2.80 24.52
C GLN A 253 -13.18 -2.18 23.94
N LEU A 254 -14.33 -2.80 24.23
CA LEU A 254 -15.65 -2.29 23.90
C LEU A 254 -16.28 -1.69 25.17
N HIS A 255 -16.88 -0.51 25.03
CA HIS A 255 -17.61 0.18 26.09
C HIS A 255 -19.04 0.44 25.65
N GLU A 256 -19.98 0.45 26.59
CA GLU A 256 -21.36 0.89 26.36
C GLU A 256 -21.36 2.39 25.98
N GLY A 257 -21.98 2.70 24.85
CA GLY A 257 -22.23 4.06 24.40
C GLY A 257 -23.57 4.58 24.94
N GLU A 258 -23.72 5.90 25.00
CA GLU A 258 -24.98 6.54 25.41
C GLU A 258 -26.01 6.61 24.26
N HIS A 259 -25.63 6.20 23.05
CA HIS A 259 -26.49 6.24 21.88
C HIS A 259 -27.34 4.98 21.76
N LYS A 260 -28.56 5.13 21.23
CA LYS A 260 -29.46 3.99 21.04
C LYS A 260 -28.91 3.03 19.96
N PRO A 261 -28.95 1.71 20.18
CA PRO A 261 -28.55 0.73 19.18
C PRO A 261 -29.55 0.72 18.01
N ILE A 262 -29.05 0.53 16.78
CA ILE A 262 -29.88 0.33 15.58
C ILE A 262 -30.15 -1.16 15.36
N LEU A 263 -29.21 -2.03 15.77
CA LEU A 263 -29.25 -3.47 15.58
C LEU A 263 -29.25 -4.20 16.92
N SER A 264 -29.78 -5.42 16.94
CA SER A 264 -29.60 -6.35 18.04
C SER A 264 -28.16 -6.89 18.04
N GLU A 265 -27.69 -7.34 19.21
CA GLU A 265 -26.39 -8.01 19.31
C GLU A 265 -26.35 -9.32 18.52
N GLU A 266 -27.50 -10.01 18.41
CA GLU A 266 -27.66 -11.26 17.67
C GLU A 266 -27.45 -11.05 16.17
N ASP A 267 -28.12 -10.07 15.57
CA ASP A 267 -28.00 -9.74 14.14
C ASP A 267 -26.55 -9.35 13.79
N TRP A 268 -25.92 -8.56 14.67
CA TRP A 268 -24.54 -8.14 14.48
C TRP A 268 -23.56 -9.30 14.57
N THR A 269 -23.78 -10.22 15.53
CA THR A 269 -22.95 -11.41 15.72
C THR A 269 -23.07 -12.36 14.52
N ALA A 270 -24.27 -12.56 13.98
CA ALA A 270 -24.49 -13.35 12.76
C ALA A 270 -23.68 -12.79 11.58
N VAL A 271 -23.65 -11.45 11.42
CA VAL A 271 -22.83 -10.79 10.40
C VAL A 271 -21.33 -10.93 10.66
N GLN A 272 -20.86 -10.88 11.92
CA GLN A 272 -19.44 -11.13 12.22
C GLN A 272 -19.03 -12.55 11.86
N VAL A 273 -19.86 -13.54 12.20
CA VAL A 273 -19.62 -14.94 11.83
C VAL A 273 -19.57 -15.10 10.31
N TRP A 274 -20.50 -14.48 9.56
CA TRP A 274 -20.45 -14.46 8.10
C TRP A 274 -19.18 -13.79 7.55
N LEU A 275 -18.75 -12.65 8.11
CA LEU A 275 -17.52 -11.95 7.73
C LEU A 275 -16.27 -12.78 7.99
N ASP A 276 -16.21 -13.45 9.14
CA ASP A 276 -15.08 -14.28 9.53
C ASP A 276 -15.04 -15.58 8.72
N ASN A 277 -16.20 -16.19 8.45
CA ASN A 277 -16.31 -17.35 7.54
C ASN A 277 -15.94 -17.00 6.10
N ASN A 278 -16.28 -15.80 5.61
CA ASN A 278 -15.84 -15.33 4.30
C ASN A 278 -14.36 -14.88 4.29
N GLY A 279 -13.83 -14.44 5.43
CA GLY A 279 -12.41 -14.18 5.66
C GLY A 279 -11.57 -15.46 5.72
N GLN A 280 -12.11 -16.51 6.35
CA GLN A 280 -11.54 -17.86 6.40
C GLN A 280 -11.69 -18.58 5.07
N LYS A 281 -12.81 -18.41 4.36
CA LYS A 281 -12.90 -18.75 2.93
C LYS A 281 -11.79 -18.02 2.18
N ARG A 282 -11.51 -16.73 2.35
CA ARG A 282 -10.29 -16.16 1.73
C ARG A 282 -8.94 -16.79 2.13
N ARG A 283 -8.86 -17.52 3.24
CA ARG A 283 -7.70 -18.36 3.63
C ARG A 283 -7.80 -19.80 3.10
N THR A 284 -8.98 -20.31 2.72
CA THR A 284 -9.25 -21.69 2.26
C THR A 284 -9.76 -21.80 0.80
N THR A 285 -10.57 -20.86 0.33
CA THR A 285 -10.73 -20.44 -1.06
C THR A 285 -9.41 -19.89 -1.59
N LYS A 286 -8.60 -20.84 -2.07
CA LYS A 286 -7.67 -20.69 -3.17
C LYS A 286 -8.06 -19.50 -4.05
N ARG A 287 -7.37 -18.38 -3.84
CA ARG A 287 -7.12 -17.47 -4.94
C ARG A 287 -6.11 -18.20 -5.80
N SER A 288 -6.51 -18.71 -6.95
CA SER A 288 -5.53 -19.10 -7.96
C SER A 288 -4.78 -17.83 -8.37
N PRO A 289 -3.45 -17.93 -8.45
CA PRO A 289 -2.78 -17.46 -9.65
C PRO A 289 -1.90 -18.60 -10.16
N SER A 290 -2.55 -19.49 -10.92
CA SER A 290 -2.01 -20.63 -11.70
C SER A 290 -1.17 -21.68 -10.96
N ASP A 291 -1.68 -22.91 -10.92
CA ASP A 291 -0.93 -24.18 -11.03
C ASP A 291 0.32 -24.47 -10.17
N ALA A 292 0.57 -23.74 -9.08
CA ALA A 292 1.67 -24.07 -8.17
C ALA A 292 1.33 -25.34 -7.35
N LEU A 293 1.91 -26.48 -7.74
CA LEU A 293 1.57 -27.80 -7.21
C LEU A 293 1.98 -27.97 -5.73
N LEU A 294 3.09 -27.35 -5.34
CA LEU A 294 3.72 -27.51 -4.02
C LEU A 294 3.44 -26.35 -3.03
N ASP A 295 2.37 -25.56 -3.23
CA ASP A 295 2.05 -24.46 -2.32
C ASP A 295 1.84 -24.93 -0.87
N GLY A 296 2.62 -24.33 0.03
CA GLY A 296 2.59 -24.64 1.45
C GLY A 296 3.50 -25.78 1.90
N LEU A 297 4.19 -26.45 0.97
CA LEU A 297 5.08 -27.58 1.27
C LEU A 297 6.57 -27.24 1.22
N VAL A 298 6.96 -26.14 0.57
CA VAL A 298 8.37 -25.78 0.29
C VAL A 298 8.97 -24.86 1.36
N PHE A 299 10.18 -25.21 1.81
CA PHE A 299 10.99 -24.49 2.81
C PHE A 299 12.45 -24.38 2.34
N ASP A 300 13.14 -23.33 2.79
CA ASP A 300 14.60 -23.23 2.64
C ASP A 300 15.36 -23.99 3.74
N ASP A 301 16.67 -24.12 3.59
CA ASP A 301 17.61 -24.74 4.53
C ASP A 301 17.72 -24.02 5.88
N ALA A 302 17.17 -22.80 5.99
CA ALA A 302 17.04 -22.05 7.24
C ALA A 302 15.62 -22.17 7.87
N ASP A 303 14.83 -23.14 7.42
CA ASP A 303 13.47 -23.45 7.87
C ASP A 303 12.43 -22.34 7.61
N ASN A 304 12.71 -21.45 6.67
CA ASN A 304 11.74 -20.44 6.26
C ASN A 304 10.84 -20.98 5.15
N ARG A 305 9.53 -20.71 5.29
CA ARG A 305 8.55 -21.04 4.25
C ARG A 305 8.83 -20.27 2.96
N MET A 306 8.67 -20.95 1.83
CA MET A 306 8.80 -20.36 0.49
C MET A 306 7.45 -20.34 -0.23
N PRO A 307 6.59 -19.31 -0.06
CA PRO A 307 5.33 -19.20 -0.81
C PRO A 307 5.56 -18.97 -2.31
N PRO A 308 4.56 -19.32 -3.16
CA PRO A 308 4.60 -19.00 -4.58
C PRO A 308 4.49 -17.48 -4.79
N THR A 309 5.38 -16.93 -5.59
CA THR A 309 5.44 -15.53 -6.00
C THR A 309 5.55 -15.45 -7.52
N TYR A 310 5.36 -14.25 -8.06
CA TYR A 310 5.55 -14.02 -9.49
C TYR A 310 6.26 -12.69 -9.75
N ALA A 311 6.91 -12.59 -10.91
CA ALA A 311 7.44 -11.34 -11.45
C ALA A 311 6.94 -11.15 -12.88
N GLN A 312 6.55 -9.93 -13.24
CA GLN A 312 6.16 -9.60 -14.61
C GLN A 312 7.25 -8.78 -15.30
N LYS A 313 7.62 -9.18 -16.52
CA LYS A 313 8.49 -8.40 -17.41
C LYS A 313 7.82 -8.30 -18.79
N GLY A 314 7.29 -7.12 -19.10
CA GLY A 314 6.46 -6.93 -20.30
C GLY A 314 5.15 -7.71 -20.19
N ILE A 315 4.90 -8.62 -21.13
CA ILE A 315 3.71 -9.49 -21.16
C ILE A 315 3.97 -10.83 -20.44
N ALA A 316 5.23 -11.16 -20.15
CA ALA A 316 5.61 -12.43 -19.52
C ALA A 316 5.48 -12.38 -17.99
N THR A 317 4.90 -13.44 -17.41
CA THR A 317 4.82 -13.68 -15.97
C THR A 317 5.70 -14.88 -15.61
N TYR A 318 6.64 -14.68 -14.70
CA TYR A 318 7.53 -15.71 -14.18
C TYR A 318 7.08 -16.12 -12.79
N HIS A 319 7.00 -17.42 -12.52
CA HIS A 319 6.55 -17.97 -11.24
C HIS A 319 7.71 -18.59 -10.45
N TYR A 320 7.74 -18.31 -9.15
CA TYR A 320 8.83 -18.71 -8.27
C TYR A 320 8.31 -19.19 -6.93
N TYR A 321 9.07 -20.04 -6.23
CA TYR A 321 9.00 -20.17 -4.78
C TYR A 321 10.07 -19.25 -4.19
N THR A 322 9.67 -18.33 -3.31
CA THR A 322 10.58 -17.31 -2.74
C THR A 322 10.54 -17.36 -1.23
N SER A 323 11.72 -17.38 -0.60
CA SER A 323 11.83 -17.42 0.86
C SER A 323 11.20 -16.18 1.52
N THR A 324 10.42 -16.40 2.58
CA THR A 324 9.63 -15.35 3.25
C THR A 324 10.47 -14.15 3.74
N PRO A 325 11.69 -14.32 4.30
CA PRO A 325 12.56 -13.19 4.65
C PRO A 325 12.95 -12.31 3.46
N LEU A 326 13.13 -12.87 2.25
CA LEU A 326 13.40 -12.08 1.04
C LEU A 326 12.20 -11.21 0.64
N ILE A 327 10.96 -11.70 0.85
CA ILE A 327 9.73 -10.95 0.59
C ILE A 327 9.53 -9.82 1.60
N ARG A 328 9.95 -10.03 2.86
CA ARG A 328 9.80 -9.07 3.96
C ARG A 328 10.97 -8.09 4.09
N ALA A 329 11.85 -8.03 3.08
CA ALA A 329 13.05 -7.19 3.08
C ALA A 329 14.01 -7.46 4.25
N SER A 330 14.13 -8.73 4.66
CA SER A 330 15.09 -9.23 5.66
C SER A 330 15.91 -10.36 5.04
N ALA A 331 16.64 -10.04 3.96
CA ALA A 331 17.35 -11.02 3.13
C ALA A 331 18.46 -11.77 3.90
N GLU A 332 18.99 -11.17 4.97
CA GLU A 332 20.01 -11.72 5.86
C GLU A 332 19.55 -12.96 6.66
N LYS A 333 18.24 -13.22 6.71
CA LYS A 333 17.64 -14.39 7.38
C LYS A 333 17.20 -15.48 6.42
N ALA A 334 17.38 -15.28 5.12
CA ALA A 334 17.04 -16.29 4.11
C ALA A 334 18.10 -17.39 4.06
N GLY A 335 17.67 -18.61 3.75
CA GLY A 335 18.56 -19.74 3.50
C GLY A 335 19.42 -19.58 2.25
N SER A 336 20.29 -20.56 2.01
CA SER A 336 21.23 -20.62 0.88
C SER A 336 20.54 -20.51 -0.49
N ILE A 337 19.30 -20.98 -0.58
CA ILE A 337 18.40 -20.83 -1.73
C ILE A 337 17.23 -19.93 -1.34
N ASN A 338 17.30 -18.67 -1.77
CA ASN A 338 16.29 -17.67 -1.42
C ASN A 338 15.16 -17.55 -2.46
N ARG A 339 15.35 -18.06 -3.69
CA ARG A 339 14.34 -18.06 -4.77
C ARG A 339 14.63 -19.15 -5.80
N ILE A 340 13.59 -19.89 -6.22
CA ILE A 340 13.67 -20.94 -7.25
C ILE A 340 12.44 -20.91 -8.18
N SER A 341 12.57 -21.37 -9.43
CA SER A 341 11.46 -21.48 -10.39
C SER A 341 10.43 -22.51 -9.92
N SER A 342 9.13 -22.18 -9.95
CA SER A 342 8.09 -23.12 -9.51
C SER A 342 7.96 -24.31 -10.45
N VAL A 343 7.97 -24.08 -11.77
CA VAL A 343 7.79 -25.14 -12.79
C VAL A 343 8.88 -26.21 -12.68
N ARG A 344 10.13 -25.78 -12.53
CA ARG A 344 11.26 -26.71 -12.48
C ARG A 344 11.32 -27.49 -11.18
N LEU A 345 10.96 -26.85 -10.06
CA LEU A 345 10.89 -27.54 -8.78
C LEU A 345 9.76 -28.58 -8.78
N ASP A 346 8.61 -28.24 -9.34
CA ASP A 346 7.47 -29.15 -9.45
C ASP A 346 7.84 -30.40 -10.28
N ASP A 347 8.51 -30.23 -11.43
CA ASP A 347 8.96 -31.34 -12.28
C ASP A 347 9.98 -32.25 -11.59
N GLU A 348 10.97 -31.68 -10.89
CA GLU A 348 12.02 -32.44 -10.21
C GLU A 348 11.46 -33.26 -9.04
N VAL A 349 10.55 -32.67 -8.26
CA VAL A 349 9.88 -33.35 -7.15
C VAL A 349 8.97 -34.47 -7.65
N LEU A 350 8.21 -34.24 -8.72
CA LEU A 350 7.36 -35.27 -9.31
C LEU A 350 8.18 -36.43 -9.90
N SER A 351 9.29 -36.12 -10.59
CA SER A 351 10.16 -37.13 -11.19
C SER A 351 10.85 -37.99 -10.11
N GLY A 352 11.37 -37.37 -9.05
CA GLY A 352 11.99 -38.11 -7.96
C GLY A 352 11.01 -38.96 -7.15
N LEU A 353 9.75 -38.56 -7.03
CA LEU A 353 8.71 -39.37 -6.39
C LEU A 353 8.31 -40.59 -7.26
N ASP A 354 8.30 -40.45 -8.58
CA ASP A 354 8.02 -41.54 -9.52
C ASP A 354 9.17 -42.57 -9.54
N GLU A 355 10.42 -42.09 -9.57
CA GLU A 355 11.63 -42.94 -9.50
C GLU A 355 11.72 -43.73 -8.19
N ALA A 356 11.31 -43.12 -7.07
CA ALA A 356 11.29 -43.76 -5.76
C ALA A 356 10.17 -44.82 -5.60
N LYS A 357 9.31 -45.02 -6.61
CA LYS A 357 8.19 -45.99 -6.62
C LYS A 357 7.29 -45.93 -5.38
N ILE A 358 7.08 -44.72 -4.86
CA ILE A 358 6.31 -44.50 -3.62
C ILE A 358 4.80 -44.78 -3.81
N CYS A 359 4.32 -44.90 -5.05
CA CYS A 359 2.90 -45.16 -5.34
C CYS A 359 2.70 -46.25 -6.44
N PRO A 360 1.57 -46.98 -6.41
CA PRO A 360 1.24 -47.99 -7.42
C PRO A 360 1.00 -47.39 -8.82
N PRO A 361 1.11 -48.17 -9.91
CA PRO A 361 0.89 -47.65 -11.27
C PRO A 361 -0.56 -47.19 -11.48
N GLY A 362 -0.74 -45.91 -11.84
CA GLY A 362 -2.06 -45.29 -12.12
C GLY A 362 -2.46 -44.13 -11.19
N THR A 363 -1.62 -43.74 -10.23
CA THR A 363 -1.90 -42.65 -9.27
C THR A 363 -1.87 -41.26 -9.91
N THR A 364 -2.73 -40.35 -9.46
CA THR A 364 -2.75 -38.98 -9.98
C THR A 364 -1.70 -38.09 -9.27
N PRO A 365 -1.16 -37.04 -9.92
CA PRO A 365 -0.22 -36.11 -9.28
C PRO A 365 -0.72 -35.48 -7.98
N LYS A 366 -2.04 -35.38 -7.78
CA LYS A 366 -2.64 -34.87 -6.54
C LYS A 366 -2.44 -35.80 -5.35
N ASP A 367 -2.46 -37.11 -5.60
CA ASP A 367 -2.31 -38.13 -4.55
C ASP A 367 -0.85 -38.21 -4.09
N LEU A 368 0.10 -38.05 -5.04
CA LEU A 368 1.54 -37.92 -4.77
C LEU A 368 1.88 -36.69 -3.93
N ILE A 369 1.21 -35.56 -4.15
CA ILE A 369 1.43 -34.34 -3.35
C ILE A 369 0.81 -34.48 -1.96
N ALA A 370 -0.31 -35.23 -1.83
CA ALA A 370 -0.99 -35.41 -0.56
C ALA A 370 -0.13 -36.19 0.46
N SER A 371 0.73 -37.09 0.00
CA SER A 371 1.66 -37.88 0.84
C SER A 371 2.88 -37.08 1.32
N ILE A 372 3.13 -35.88 0.80
CA ILE A 372 4.24 -35.03 1.21
C ILE A 372 3.88 -34.24 2.48
N ALA A 373 4.75 -34.29 3.48
CA ALA A 373 4.68 -33.48 4.68
C ALA A 373 5.43 -32.15 4.52
N LYS A 374 6.65 -32.20 3.96
CA LYS A 374 7.54 -31.04 3.88
C LYS A 374 8.62 -31.25 2.83
N ILE A 375 9.01 -30.18 2.13
CA ILE A 375 10.13 -30.15 1.18
C ILE A 375 11.12 -29.09 1.66
N VAL A 376 12.38 -29.46 1.84
CA VAL A 376 13.48 -28.56 2.23
C VAL A 376 14.50 -28.49 1.11
N LEU A 377 14.84 -27.28 0.68
CA LEU A 377 15.78 -27.05 -0.43
C LEU A 377 17.19 -26.80 0.10
N HIS A 378 18.14 -27.67 -0.26
CA HIS A 378 19.56 -27.49 -0.01
C HIS A 378 20.31 -27.22 -1.32
N PRO A 379 21.49 -26.58 -1.29
CA PRO A 379 22.28 -26.27 -2.49
C PRO A 379 22.51 -27.44 -3.48
N ALA A 380 22.67 -28.66 -2.98
CA ALA A 380 23.01 -29.85 -3.77
C ALA A 380 21.99 -31.00 -3.65
N GLU A 381 20.92 -30.81 -2.88
CA GLU A 381 19.90 -31.85 -2.68
C GLU A 381 18.52 -31.24 -2.38
N ILE A 382 17.46 -31.97 -2.73
CA ILE A 382 16.09 -31.70 -2.31
C ILE A 382 15.70 -32.77 -1.29
N GLU A 383 15.35 -32.34 -0.08
CA GLU A 383 14.88 -33.23 0.99
C GLU A 383 13.36 -33.23 1.02
N ILE A 384 12.72 -34.37 0.74
CA ILE A 384 11.27 -34.56 0.77
C ILE A 384 10.92 -35.44 1.97
N ARG A 385 10.21 -34.87 2.94
CA ARG A 385 9.64 -35.60 4.07
C ARG A 385 8.23 -36.03 3.73
N LEU A 386 7.96 -37.32 3.85
CA LEU A 386 6.65 -37.91 3.60
C LEU A 386 5.87 -38.00 4.92
N LYS A 387 4.54 -38.02 4.83
CA LYS A 387 3.66 -38.35 5.95
C LYS A 387 3.69 -39.86 6.11
N ASP A 388 4.06 -40.33 7.31
CA ASP A 388 4.28 -41.73 7.71
C ASP A 388 3.69 -42.80 6.77
N HIS A 389 4.58 -43.56 6.14
CA HIS A 389 4.27 -44.82 5.47
C HIS A 389 4.93 -45.95 6.26
N GLU A 390 4.18 -47.01 6.61
CA GLU A 390 4.62 -48.15 7.42
C GLU A 390 5.78 -48.99 6.79
N THR A 391 6.32 -48.63 5.62
CA THR A 391 7.21 -49.51 4.83
C THR A 391 8.35 -48.83 4.05
N GLY A 392 8.81 -47.63 4.41
CA GLY A 392 9.97 -47.00 3.73
C GLY A 392 10.52 -45.74 4.42
N PRO A 393 11.73 -45.27 4.05
CA PRO A 393 12.41 -44.19 4.76
C PRO A 393 11.56 -42.91 4.74
N SER A 394 11.31 -42.33 5.91
CA SER A 394 10.43 -41.16 6.10
C SER A 394 10.92 -39.88 5.39
N VAL A 395 12.12 -39.94 4.80
CA VAL A 395 12.81 -38.84 4.12
C VAL A 395 13.43 -39.36 2.84
N LEU A 396 13.01 -38.81 1.70
CA LEU A 396 13.61 -39.01 0.38
C LEU A 396 14.57 -37.84 0.10
N ARG A 397 15.77 -38.14 -0.41
CA ARG A 397 16.74 -37.13 -0.84
C ARG A 397 17.00 -37.30 -2.33
N ILE A 398 16.81 -36.22 -3.08
CA ILE A 398 17.09 -36.16 -4.51
C ILE A 398 18.35 -35.32 -4.68
N GLU A 399 19.43 -35.93 -5.15
CA GLU A 399 20.67 -35.20 -5.47
C GLU A 399 20.43 -34.33 -6.71
N THR A 400 20.57 -33.01 -6.57
CA THR A 400 20.38 -32.05 -7.65
C THR A 400 21.11 -30.75 -7.32
N ASP A 401 21.94 -30.26 -8.23
CA ASP A 401 22.58 -28.95 -8.08
C ASP A 401 21.56 -27.82 -8.28
N LEU A 402 21.05 -27.29 -7.16
CA LEU A 402 20.13 -26.17 -7.12
C LEU A 402 20.84 -24.81 -7.17
N THR A 403 22.18 -24.77 -7.06
CA THR A 403 22.97 -23.52 -7.15
C THR A 403 23.23 -23.07 -8.58
N SER A 404 23.45 -24.02 -9.51
CA SER A 404 23.46 -23.79 -10.95
C SER A 404 22.12 -23.21 -11.48
N ILE A 405 21.05 -23.39 -10.71
CA ILE A 405 19.69 -22.95 -11.04
C ILE A 405 19.45 -21.46 -10.71
N LYS A 406 20.33 -20.81 -9.93
CA LYS A 406 20.23 -19.38 -9.59
C LYS A 406 20.18 -18.46 -10.82
N ASN A 407 20.79 -18.88 -11.93
CA ASN A 407 20.84 -18.16 -13.20
C ASN A 407 20.20 -18.92 -14.38
N ALA A 408 19.42 -19.97 -14.11
CA ALA A 408 18.57 -20.56 -15.14
C ALA A 408 17.34 -19.66 -15.36
N SER A 409 17.57 -18.40 -15.74
CA SER A 409 16.69 -17.68 -16.65
C SER A 409 16.77 -18.39 -18.00
N ARG A 410 16.25 -19.63 -18.06
CA ARG A 410 16.01 -20.28 -19.32
C ARG A 410 14.91 -19.47 -19.98
N LEU A 411 15.29 -18.80 -21.05
CA LEU A 411 14.38 -18.32 -22.08
C LEU A 411 13.55 -19.53 -22.52
N ILE A 412 12.38 -19.67 -21.90
CA ILE A 412 11.27 -20.41 -22.48
C ILE A 412 10.27 -19.34 -22.89
N GLN A 413 10.57 -18.68 -24.01
CA GLN A 413 9.47 -18.36 -24.91
C GLN A 413 9.10 -19.69 -25.55
N TYR A 414 8.06 -20.33 -25.00
CA TYR A 414 6.96 -20.98 -25.71
C TYR A 414 6.03 -21.52 -24.62
N GLY A 415 4.93 -20.81 -24.39
CA GLY A 415 3.83 -21.38 -23.65
C GLY A 415 3.37 -22.62 -24.40
N GLY A 416 3.41 -23.77 -23.78
CA GLY A 416 2.68 -24.95 -24.22
C GLY A 416 2.01 -25.49 -22.98
N SER A 417 0.72 -25.23 -22.82
CA SER A 417 -0.09 -26.24 -22.15
C SER A 417 0.20 -27.52 -22.92
N ASN A 418 0.68 -28.58 -22.27
CA ASN A 418 0.81 -29.91 -22.91
C ASN A 418 -0.57 -30.52 -23.25
N GLN A 419 -1.59 -29.67 -23.39
CA GLN A 419 -2.96 -29.96 -23.72
C GLN A 419 -3.08 -29.77 -25.23
N ARG A 420 -3.08 -30.90 -25.94
CA ARG A 420 -3.34 -30.97 -27.38
C ARG A 420 -4.63 -30.20 -27.70
N ASP A 421 -4.50 -29.08 -28.42
CA ASP A 421 -5.67 -28.41 -28.99
C ASP A 421 -6.25 -29.29 -30.11
N GLU A 422 -7.21 -30.12 -29.75
CA GLU A 422 -7.86 -31.06 -30.67
C GLU A 422 -8.45 -30.35 -31.89
N TYR A 423 -8.92 -29.11 -31.74
CA TYR A 423 -9.51 -28.36 -32.84
C TYR A 423 -8.44 -27.90 -33.84
N LEU A 424 -7.28 -27.44 -33.35
CA LEU A 424 -6.14 -27.07 -34.18
C LEU A 424 -5.57 -28.30 -34.91
N ILE A 425 -5.42 -29.41 -34.20
CA ILE A 425 -4.94 -30.69 -34.76
C ILE A 425 -5.90 -31.18 -35.86
N ARG A 426 -7.21 -31.23 -35.58
CA ARG A 426 -8.22 -31.62 -36.59
C ARG A 426 -8.17 -30.72 -37.82
N SER A 427 -7.99 -29.41 -37.62
CA SER A 427 -7.90 -28.44 -38.73
C SER A 427 -6.66 -28.66 -39.60
N VAL A 428 -5.50 -28.98 -39.01
CA VAL A 428 -4.27 -29.27 -39.76
C VAL A 428 -4.38 -30.60 -40.49
N VAL A 429 -4.85 -31.66 -39.83
CA VAL A 429 -5.06 -32.98 -40.44
C VAL A 429 -6.02 -32.88 -41.63
N GLN A 430 -7.13 -32.14 -41.46
CA GLN A 430 -8.11 -31.91 -42.52
C GLN A 430 -7.50 -31.16 -43.73
N ALA A 431 -6.62 -30.20 -43.49
CA ALA A 431 -5.92 -29.48 -44.56
C ALA A 431 -5.04 -30.41 -45.41
N PHE A 432 -4.27 -31.30 -44.78
CA PHE A 432 -3.41 -32.25 -45.47
C PHE A 432 -4.19 -33.35 -46.21
N ASP A 433 -5.28 -33.84 -45.63
CA ASP A 433 -6.18 -34.80 -46.29
C ASP A 433 -6.83 -34.18 -47.55
N TRP A 434 -7.35 -32.96 -47.43
CA TRP A 434 -7.96 -32.25 -48.56
C TRP A 434 -6.96 -31.92 -49.66
N ARG A 435 -5.72 -31.53 -49.30
CA ARG A 435 -4.64 -31.34 -50.27
C ARG A 435 -4.34 -32.63 -51.02
N ARG A 436 -4.21 -33.75 -50.31
CA ARG A 436 -3.96 -35.07 -50.91
C ARG A 436 -5.09 -35.49 -51.86
N GLN A 437 -6.35 -35.22 -51.53
CA GLN A 437 -7.49 -35.54 -52.40
C GLN A 437 -7.49 -34.71 -53.70
N LEU A 438 -7.05 -33.46 -53.64
CA LEU A 438 -6.89 -32.60 -54.83
C LEU A 438 -5.69 -33.05 -55.68
N GLU A 439 -4.55 -33.39 -55.06
CA GLU A 439 -3.35 -33.87 -55.77
C GLU A 439 -3.57 -35.24 -56.43
N GLN A 440 -4.36 -36.12 -55.82
CA GLN A 440 -4.70 -37.44 -56.37
C GLN A 440 -5.83 -37.39 -57.42
N GLY A 441 -6.33 -36.21 -57.77
CA GLY A 441 -7.42 -36.04 -58.73
C GLY A 441 -8.78 -36.60 -58.29
N LYS A 442 -8.92 -37.01 -57.02
CA LYS A 442 -10.19 -37.49 -56.44
C LYS A 442 -11.24 -36.38 -56.34
N GLN A 443 -10.80 -35.12 -56.34
CA GLN A 443 -11.63 -33.92 -56.43
C GLN A 443 -11.08 -32.99 -57.51
N ALA A 444 -11.94 -32.51 -58.39
CA ALA A 444 -11.52 -31.71 -59.54
C ALA A 444 -11.11 -30.27 -59.18
N SER A 445 -11.65 -29.70 -58.10
CA SER A 445 -11.39 -28.33 -57.68
C SER A 445 -11.82 -28.06 -56.24
N VAL A 446 -11.34 -26.93 -55.67
CA VAL A 446 -11.75 -26.47 -54.32
C VAL A 446 -13.28 -26.23 -54.23
N PRO A 447 -13.96 -25.66 -55.23
CA PRO A 447 -15.42 -25.60 -55.28
C PRO A 447 -16.12 -26.97 -55.24
N ALA A 448 -15.59 -27.97 -55.95
CA ALA A 448 -16.15 -29.32 -55.95
C ALA A 448 -16.04 -29.99 -54.57
N LEU A 449 -14.88 -29.84 -53.92
CA LEU A 449 -14.65 -30.32 -52.56
C LEU A 449 -15.58 -29.63 -51.54
N ALA A 450 -15.80 -28.33 -51.68
CA ALA A 450 -16.70 -27.56 -50.81
C ALA A 450 -18.17 -28.02 -50.92
N ARG A 451 -18.66 -28.27 -52.14
CA ARG A 451 -20.01 -28.82 -52.38
C ARG A 451 -20.16 -30.22 -51.79
N GLN A 452 -19.17 -31.09 -51.98
CA GLN A 452 -19.20 -32.46 -51.46
C GLN A 452 -19.26 -32.49 -49.92
N LYS A 453 -18.53 -31.58 -49.25
CA LYS A 453 -18.47 -31.52 -47.78
C LYS A 453 -19.58 -30.64 -47.19
N SER A 454 -20.48 -30.08 -48.00
CA SER A 454 -21.51 -29.12 -47.58
C SER A 454 -20.94 -27.93 -46.79
N MET A 455 -19.78 -27.42 -47.21
CA MET A 455 -19.08 -26.30 -46.57
C MET A 455 -18.94 -25.13 -47.55
N SER A 456 -18.76 -23.92 -47.00
CA SER A 456 -18.45 -22.76 -47.86
C SER A 456 -17.06 -22.90 -48.50
N GLU A 457 -16.93 -22.49 -49.77
CA GLU A 457 -15.64 -22.47 -50.48
C GLU A 457 -14.59 -21.64 -49.73
N ARG A 458 -15.03 -20.55 -49.09
CA ARG A 458 -14.17 -19.69 -48.25
C ARG A 458 -13.60 -20.42 -47.03
N TYR A 459 -14.38 -21.31 -46.41
CA TYR A 459 -13.90 -22.12 -45.29
C TYR A 459 -12.92 -23.19 -45.76
N VAL A 460 -13.22 -23.88 -46.87
CA VAL A 460 -12.33 -24.89 -47.46
C VAL A 460 -10.99 -24.28 -47.87
N ALA A 461 -11.02 -23.13 -48.55
CA ALA A 461 -9.81 -22.40 -48.93
C ALA A 461 -9.02 -21.90 -47.72
N LYS A 462 -9.69 -21.57 -46.61
CA LYS A 462 -9.04 -21.17 -45.35
C LYS A 462 -8.29 -22.35 -44.75
N ILE A 463 -8.93 -23.50 -44.58
CA ILE A 463 -8.28 -24.68 -44.00
C ILE A 463 -7.15 -25.21 -44.89
N LEU A 464 -7.33 -25.28 -46.22
CA LEU A 464 -6.29 -25.75 -47.15
C LEU A 464 -4.97 -24.98 -47.05
N ARG A 465 -4.99 -23.71 -46.62
CA ARG A 465 -3.76 -22.91 -46.42
C ARG A 465 -2.85 -23.50 -45.34
N LEU A 466 -3.41 -24.21 -44.35
CA LEU A 466 -2.63 -24.82 -43.28
C LEU A 466 -1.73 -25.96 -43.78
N ALA A 467 -2.02 -26.55 -44.95
CA ALA A 467 -1.18 -27.58 -45.55
C ALA A 467 0.17 -27.04 -46.10
N PHE A 468 0.39 -25.73 -46.03
CA PHE A 468 1.62 -25.04 -46.44
C PHE A 468 2.42 -24.46 -45.25
N LEU A 469 2.05 -24.84 -44.02
CA LEU A 469 2.84 -24.52 -42.84
C LEU A 469 4.18 -25.26 -42.86
N ALA A 470 5.20 -24.66 -42.22
CA ALA A 470 6.50 -25.28 -42.05
C ALA A 470 6.39 -26.61 -41.26
N PRO A 471 7.17 -27.66 -41.61
CA PRO A 471 7.05 -28.99 -41.01
C PRO A 471 7.19 -29.02 -39.49
N ASP A 472 8.13 -28.23 -38.95
CA ASP A 472 8.39 -28.10 -37.52
C ASP A 472 7.24 -27.44 -36.75
N ILE A 473 6.47 -26.56 -37.41
CA ILE A 473 5.27 -25.95 -36.85
C ILE A 473 4.12 -26.98 -36.82
N VAL A 474 4.01 -27.80 -37.87
CA VAL A 474 3.02 -28.89 -37.93
C VAL A 474 3.31 -29.93 -36.85
N GLU A 475 4.57 -30.38 -36.70
CA GLU A 475 4.99 -31.29 -35.65
C GLU A 475 4.69 -30.73 -34.26
N ALA A 476 5.01 -29.46 -34.02
CA ALA A 476 4.71 -28.85 -32.74
C ALA A 476 3.21 -28.79 -32.43
N ILE A 477 2.35 -28.56 -33.44
CA ILE A 477 0.89 -28.58 -33.28
C ILE A 477 0.38 -29.99 -32.95
N LEU A 478 0.90 -31.02 -33.63
CA LEU A 478 0.50 -32.41 -33.41
C LEU A 478 0.95 -32.91 -32.03
N ASP A 479 2.13 -32.49 -31.59
CA ASP A 479 2.71 -32.88 -30.31
C ASP A 479 2.15 -32.11 -29.11
N GLY A 480 1.33 -31.08 -29.33
CA GLY A 480 0.85 -30.21 -28.24
C GLY A 480 1.90 -29.20 -27.76
N ARG A 481 3.01 -29.06 -28.50
CA ARG A 481 4.15 -28.15 -28.22
C ARG A 481 3.95 -26.77 -28.83
N GLN A 482 2.76 -26.46 -29.35
CA GLN A 482 2.47 -25.16 -29.93
C GLN A 482 2.36 -24.04 -28.86
N PRO A 483 2.68 -22.78 -29.24
CA PRO A 483 2.36 -21.60 -28.45
C PRO A 483 0.91 -21.60 -27.94
N SER A 484 0.69 -21.32 -26.66
CA SER A 484 -0.66 -21.25 -26.06
C SER A 484 -1.52 -20.10 -26.60
N ASP A 485 -0.91 -19.10 -27.25
CA ASP A 485 -1.58 -18.03 -27.95
C ASP A 485 -1.83 -18.32 -29.45
N LEU A 486 -1.43 -19.51 -29.93
CA LEU A 486 -1.64 -19.94 -31.30
C LEU A 486 -3.10 -20.29 -31.54
N SER A 487 -3.70 -19.66 -32.55
CA SER A 487 -5.09 -19.94 -32.95
C SER A 487 -5.18 -20.14 -34.45
N LEU A 488 -6.26 -20.80 -34.89
CA LEU A 488 -6.58 -20.97 -36.31
C LEU A 488 -6.61 -19.61 -37.06
N SER A 489 -7.00 -18.52 -36.38
CA SER A 489 -7.00 -17.18 -36.95
C SER A 489 -5.59 -16.66 -37.22
N LYS A 490 -4.65 -16.87 -36.30
CA LYS A 490 -3.23 -16.49 -36.48
C LYS A 490 -2.56 -17.31 -37.57
N LEU A 491 -2.77 -18.63 -37.58
CA LEU A 491 -2.21 -19.50 -38.62
C LEU A 491 -2.66 -19.08 -40.02
N ASN A 492 -3.95 -18.77 -40.19
CA ASN A 492 -4.49 -18.38 -41.49
C ASN A 492 -3.99 -17.04 -42.04
N LYS A 493 -3.52 -16.14 -41.17
CA LYS A 493 -2.92 -14.87 -41.60
C LYS A 493 -1.49 -15.05 -42.12
N ILE A 494 -0.78 -16.08 -41.67
CA ILE A 494 0.66 -16.25 -41.88
C ILE A 494 0.98 -17.43 -42.81
N ALA A 495 0.14 -18.46 -42.86
CA ALA A 495 0.30 -19.61 -43.75
C ALA A 495 0.54 -19.29 -45.25
N PRO A 496 -0.03 -18.22 -45.86
CA PRO A 496 0.18 -17.97 -47.29
C PRO A 496 1.54 -17.36 -47.66
N THR A 497 2.46 -17.10 -46.73
CA THR A 497 3.70 -16.36 -47.05
C THR A 497 4.74 -17.16 -47.83
N GLY A 498 4.63 -18.49 -47.95
CA GLY A 498 5.58 -19.35 -48.68
C GLY A 498 6.99 -19.45 -48.08
N ASP A 499 7.41 -18.45 -47.31
CA ASP A 499 8.68 -18.42 -46.58
C ASP A 499 8.51 -19.01 -45.17
N TRP A 500 9.03 -20.21 -44.97
CA TRP A 500 9.02 -20.90 -43.68
C TRP A 500 9.78 -20.15 -42.58
N ASN A 501 10.81 -19.36 -42.89
CA ASN A 501 11.51 -18.57 -41.88
C ASN A 501 10.67 -17.40 -41.39
N GLN A 502 9.91 -16.77 -42.30
CA GLN A 502 8.94 -15.74 -41.93
C GLN A 502 7.80 -16.32 -41.09
N GLN A 503 7.31 -17.52 -41.45
CA GLN A 503 6.31 -18.23 -40.65
C GLN A 503 6.85 -18.52 -39.24
N ARG A 504 8.06 -19.08 -39.12
CA ARG A 504 8.72 -19.33 -37.84
C ARG A 504 8.90 -18.06 -37.03
N LYS A 505 9.34 -16.96 -37.62
CA LYS A 505 9.52 -15.69 -36.88
C LYS A 505 8.19 -15.09 -36.40
N ALA A 506 7.15 -15.13 -37.23
CA ALA A 506 5.86 -14.52 -36.93
C ALA A 506 5.03 -15.35 -35.93
N LEU A 507 5.15 -16.67 -35.99
CA LEU A 507 4.57 -17.60 -35.02
C LEU A 507 5.54 -17.89 -33.85
N GLY A 508 6.74 -17.30 -33.98
CA GLY A 508 7.91 -17.25 -33.10
C GLY A 508 8.68 -18.57 -32.87
N PHE A 509 8.45 -19.64 -33.64
CA PHE A 509 9.20 -20.91 -33.64
C PHE A 509 10.70 -20.81 -34.00
N PHE A 510 11.42 -19.76 -33.58
CA PHE A 510 12.82 -19.54 -33.92
C PHE A 510 13.76 -20.25 -32.92
N LYS A 511 14.58 -21.17 -33.41
CA LYS A 511 15.79 -21.63 -32.71
C LYS A 511 16.90 -20.61 -32.98
N ALA A 512 17.45 -20.00 -31.93
CA ALA A 512 18.73 -19.30 -32.05
C ALA A 512 19.80 -20.36 -32.39
N ALA A 513 20.59 -20.07 -33.43
CA ALA A 513 21.74 -20.88 -33.82
C ALA A 513 22.84 -20.83 -32.75
#